data_AF-A0A0D0UIR7-F1
#
_entry.id   AF-A0A0D0UIR7-F1
#
_cell.length_a   1.000
_cell.length_b   1.000
_cell.length_c   1.000
_cell.angle_alpha   90.00
_cell.angle_beta   90.00
_cell.angle_gamma   90.00
#
_symmetry.space_group_name_H-M   'P 1'
#
loop_
_entity.id
_entity.type
_entity.pdbx_description
1 polymer ?
#
loop_
_entity_poly.entity_id
_entity_poly.type
_entity_poly.pdbx_seq_one_letter_code
_entity_poly.pdbx_strand_id
1 'polypeptide(L)'
;MAALQLTNRSLNATFFSLRSFLPALHSSWSTPCEASSSSSTLSSSLVAPAPSTSSPSLSSLFPSFPLESLLELIPPFVWASVPKKKVSHSRKNMRAANKGLKNKTNLSLCPACGSIKLTHHVCPTCYSQISRRWKEDARNQLPSTLHSHP
;
A
#
# COMPACT_ATOMS: atom_id res chain seq x y z
N MET A 1 -29.97 7.87 -55.02
CA MET A 1 -30.00 8.02 -53.56
C MET A 1 -28.99 9.10 -53.21
N ALA A 2 -29.45 10.35 -53.14
CA ALA A 2 -28.60 11.54 -53.10
C ALA A 2 -28.09 11.81 -51.68
N ALA A 3 -26.83 12.22 -51.60
CA ALA A 3 -26.09 12.60 -50.40
C ALA A 3 -26.51 13.98 -49.89
N LEU A 4 -26.53 14.16 -48.56
CA LEU A 4 -26.29 15.46 -47.92
C LEU A 4 -25.49 15.23 -46.63
N GLN A 5 -24.21 15.55 -46.71
CA GLN A 5 -23.29 15.73 -45.58
C GLN A 5 -23.57 17.09 -44.96
N LEU A 6 -23.99 17.13 -43.70
CA LEU A 6 -24.08 18.36 -42.93
C LEU A 6 -22.84 18.49 -42.04
N THR A 7 -21.90 19.28 -42.52
CA THR A 7 -20.86 19.90 -41.71
C THR A 7 -21.51 20.96 -40.82
N ASN A 8 -21.20 20.96 -39.52
CA ASN A 8 -21.44 22.16 -38.72
C ASN A 8 -20.34 22.40 -37.68
N ARG A 9 -19.37 23.19 -38.14
CA ARG A 9 -18.86 24.41 -37.50
C ARG A 9 -18.74 24.39 -35.97
N SER A 10 -17.49 24.31 -35.54
CA SER A 10 -16.98 24.86 -34.29
C SER A 10 -17.55 26.25 -34.00
N LEU A 11 -18.17 26.40 -32.84
CA LEU A 11 -18.33 27.68 -32.17
C LEU A 11 -17.61 27.57 -30.82
N ASN A 12 -16.34 28.01 -30.83
CA ASN A 12 -15.64 28.44 -29.63
C ASN A 12 -16.43 29.59 -29.01
N ALA A 13 -17.19 29.31 -27.97
CA ALA A 13 -17.81 30.33 -27.14
C ALA A 13 -17.07 30.39 -25.80
N THR A 14 -16.16 31.35 -25.70
CA THR A 14 -15.59 31.82 -24.44
C THR A 14 -16.69 32.47 -23.62
N PHE A 15 -17.39 31.69 -22.80
CA PHE A 15 -18.28 32.20 -21.78
C PHE A 15 -17.51 32.40 -20.47
N PHE A 16 -16.92 33.59 -20.33
CA PHE A 16 -16.75 34.20 -19.02
C PHE A 16 -18.16 34.56 -18.54
N SER A 17 -18.74 33.79 -17.62
CA SER A 17 -19.95 34.25 -16.92
C SER A 17 -20.04 33.71 -15.50
N LEU A 18 -19.81 34.66 -14.59
CA LEU A 18 -20.40 34.83 -13.27
C LEU A 18 -20.46 33.62 -12.32
N ARG A 19 -19.55 33.72 -11.33
CA ARG A 19 -19.76 33.33 -9.93
C ARG A 19 -21.23 33.50 -9.52
N SER A 20 -21.96 32.40 -9.55
CA SER A 20 -23.23 32.28 -8.85
C SER A 20 -22.90 31.95 -7.39
N PHE A 21 -23.03 32.95 -6.54
CA PHE A 21 -23.10 32.78 -5.10
C PHE A 21 -24.34 31.94 -4.78
N LEU A 22 -24.17 30.62 -4.63
CA LEU A 22 -25.15 29.80 -3.93
C LEU A 22 -24.73 29.69 -2.45
N PRO A 23 -25.61 30.04 -1.50
CA PRO A 23 -25.37 29.78 -0.10
C PRO A 23 -25.47 28.26 0.14
N ALA A 24 -24.32 27.70 0.52
CA ALA A 24 -24.15 26.70 1.57
C ALA A 24 -25.45 26.13 2.18
N LEU A 25 -25.86 24.95 1.71
CA LEU A 25 -26.57 23.95 2.51
C LEU A 25 -25.56 22.87 2.84
N HIS A 26 -24.76 23.13 3.87
CA HIS A 26 -23.91 22.12 4.49
C HIS A 26 -24.82 21.22 5.34
N SER A 27 -25.03 20.01 4.87
CA SER A 27 -25.53 18.90 5.67
C SER A 27 -24.59 18.71 6.86
N SER A 28 -25.03 19.21 8.01
CA SER A 28 -24.42 18.97 9.32
C SER A 28 -24.62 17.49 9.67
N TRP A 29 -23.68 16.65 9.27
CA TRP A 29 -23.52 15.32 9.83
C TRP A 29 -22.36 15.37 10.81
N SER A 30 -22.65 15.91 11.98
CA SER A 30 -21.87 15.68 13.19
C SER A 30 -22.14 14.26 13.65
N THR A 31 -21.38 13.29 13.16
CA THR A 31 -21.27 11.98 13.83
C THR A 31 -20.23 12.09 14.94
N PRO A 32 -20.60 11.99 16.23
CA PRO A 32 -19.63 11.91 17.31
C PRO A 32 -18.84 10.59 17.17
N CYS A 33 -17.52 10.69 17.23
CA CYS A 33 -16.63 9.55 17.36
C CYS A 33 -16.82 8.94 18.76
N GLU A 34 -17.54 7.82 18.86
CA GLU A 34 -17.43 6.95 20.02
C GLU A 34 -16.04 6.31 20.01
N ALA A 35 -15.24 6.68 21.01
CA ALA A 35 -13.99 6.04 21.32
C ALA A 35 -14.29 4.66 21.92
N SER A 36 -14.26 3.62 21.10
CA SER A 36 -14.25 2.24 21.60
C SER A 36 -12.90 1.94 22.25
N SER A 37 -12.84 2.18 23.56
CA SER A 37 -11.79 1.69 24.46
C SER A 37 -11.79 0.16 24.44
N SER A 38 -10.95 -0.42 23.59
CA SER A 38 -10.72 -1.86 23.57
C SER A 38 -9.49 -2.16 24.41
N SER A 39 -9.73 -2.49 25.67
CA SER A 39 -8.74 -2.98 26.63
C SER A 39 -8.26 -4.36 26.19
N SER A 40 -7.12 -4.44 25.49
CA SER A 40 -6.43 -5.72 25.25
C SER A 40 -5.40 -5.94 26.34
N THR A 41 -5.74 -6.82 27.28
CA THR A 41 -4.89 -7.35 28.35
C THR A 41 -3.64 -8.01 27.77
N LEU A 42 -2.50 -7.63 28.33
CA LEU A 42 -1.19 -8.26 28.13
C LEU A 42 -1.24 -9.73 28.56
N SER A 43 -1.16 -10.65 27.61
CA SER A 43 -0.84 -12.05 27.90
C SER A 43 0.63 -12.29 27.59
N SER A 44 1.40 -12.43 28.67
CA SER A 44 2.78 -12.85 28.68
C SER A 44 2.94 -14.34 28.36
N SER A 45 4.14 -14.66 27.87
CA SER A 45 4.83 -15.95 27.92
C SER A 45 4.56 -16.90 26.75
N LEU A 46 5.62 -17.21 25.97
CA LEU A 46 6.46 -18.39 26.23
C LEU A 46 7.72 -18.38 25.34
N VAL A 47 8.85 -18.38 26.03
CA VAL A 47 10.15 -19.02 25.77
C VAL A 47 10.32 -19.72 24.40
N ALA A 48 11.34 -19.29 23.66
CA ALA A 48 12.08 -20.14 22.73
C ALA A 48 13.58 -20.03 23.05
N PRO A 49 14.33 -21.14 23.19
CA PRO A 49 15.76 -21.12 23.45
C PRO A 49 16.54 -20.73 22.18
N ALA A 50 17.32 -19.64 22.26
CA ALA A 50 18.24 -19.25 21.22
C ALA A 50 19.50 -20.14 21.27
N PRO A 51 19.99 -20.69 20.13
CA PRO A 51 21.28 -21.36 20.09
C PRO A 51 22.40 -20.33 20.30
N SER A 52 23.24 -20.59 21.30
CA SER A 52 24.48 -19.87 21.57
C SER A 52 25.42 -19.97 20.37
N THR A 53 25.26 -19.05 19.42
CA THR A 53 26.19 -18.87 18.31
C THR A 53 27.05 -17.68 18.70
N SER A 54 28.29 -17.97 19.07
CA SER A 54 29.35 -17.01 19.36
C SER A 54 29.35 -15.89 18.33
N SER A 55 28.99 -14.68 18.75
CA SER A 55 29.09 -13.46 17.96
C SER A 55 30.53 -13.27 17.50
N PRO A 56 30.87 -13.37 16.19
CA PRO A 56 32.15 -12.87 15.73
C PRO A 56 32.13 -11.36 15.92
N SER A 57 33.10 -10.86 16.67
CA SER A 57 33.33 -9.43 16.90
C SER A 57 33.46 -8.73 15.54
N LEU A 58 32.41 -8.02 15.15
CA LEU A 58 32.39 -7.17 13.96
C LEU A 58 33.13 -5.84 14.26
N SER A 59 34.21 -5.92 15.03
CA SER A 59 35.11 -4.82 15.37
C SER A 59 36.18 -4.60 14.30
N SER A 60 36.27 -5.47 13.29
CA SER A 60 37.32 -5.42 12.26
C SER A 60 36.85 -4.87 10.91
N LEU A 61 35.58 -4.46 10.77
CA LEU A 61 35.06 -3.93 9.51
C LEU A 61 34.82 -2.41 9.49
N PHE A 62 35.13 -1.71 10.58
CA PHE A 62 35.25 -0.26 10.54
C PHE A 62 36.71 0.07 10.26
N PRO A 63 37.11 0.34 8.99
CA PRO A 63 38.36 1.06 8.77
C PRO A 63 38.32 2.30 9.66
N SER A 64 39.40 2.55 10.41
CA SER A 64 39.57 3.72 11.28
C SER A 64 39.45 5.00 10.46
N PHE A 65 38.22 5.39 10.15
CA PHE A 65 37.89 6.72 9.71
C PHE A 65 38.05 7.61 10.95
N PRO A 66 38.97 8.57 10.95
CA PRO A 66 39.20 9.43 12.10
C PRO A 66 37.89 10.15 12.43
N LEU A 67 37.32 9.84 13.60
CA LEU A 67 36.06 10.44 14.08
C LEU A 67 36.15 11.96 14.20
N GLU A 68 37.36 12.51 14.28
CA GLU A 68 37.66 13.94 14.20
C GLU A 68 37.21 14.58 12.87
N SER A 69 37.46 13.94 11.73
CA SER A 69 37.02 14.47 10.43
C SER A 69 35.50 14.40 10.23
N LEU A 70 34.81 13.52 10.97
CA LEU A 70 33.36 13.44 10.96
C LEU A 70 32.75 14.54 11.85
N LEU A 71 33.39 14.85 12.99
CA LEU A 71 32.97 15.90 13.92
C LEU A 71 33.13 17.32 13.36
N GLU A 72 34.10 17.56 12.48
CA GLU A 72 34.21 18.84 11.74
C GLU A 72 33.17 18.98 10.62
N LEU A 73 32.63 17.88 10.10
CA LEU A 73 31.65 17.89 8.98
C LEU A 73 30.19 17.84 9.46
N ILE A 74 29.95 17.43 10.70
CA ILE A 74 28.63 17.41 11.36
C ILE A 74 27.96 18.80 11.45
N PRO A 75 28.66 19.89 11.84
CA PRO A 75 28.05 21.20 12.03
C PRO A 75 27.37 21.80 10.78
N PRO A 76 27.99 21.82 9.57
CA PRO A 76 27.32 22.35 8.38
C PRO A 76 26.24 21.42 7.83
N PHE A 77 26.45 20.10 7.90
CA PHE A 77 25.53 19.13 7.30
C PHE A 77 24.21 19.00 8.08
N VAL A 78 24.29 19.00 9.42
CA VAL A 78 23.09 18.87 10.27
C VAL A 78 22.24 20.14 10.24
N TRP A 79 22.85 21.33 10.23
CA TRP A 79 22.09 22.59 10.15
C TRP A 79 21.52 22.88 8.76
N ALA A 80 22.10 22.33 7.68
CA ALA A 80 21.57 22.45 6.32
C ALA A 80 20.43 21.46 6.01
N SER A 81 20.38 20.31 6.68
CA SER A 81 19.38 19.25 6.44
C SER A 81 18.00 19.54 7.06
N VAL A 82 17.93 20.42 8.06
CA VAL A 82 16.69 20.73 8.78
C VAL A 82 15.85 21.77 8.02
N PRO A 83 14.54 21.52 7.79
CA PRO A 83 13.65 22.50 7.18
C PRO A 83 13.63 23.81 7.99
N LYS A 84 13.98 24.92 7.35
CA LYS A 84 14.06 26.24 8.02
C LYS A 84 12.72 26.72 8.58
N LYS A 85 11.61 26.38 7.92
CA LYS A 85 10.25 26.84 8.26
C LYS A 85 9.22 25.75 7.95
N LYS A 86 8.10 25.77 8.69
CA LYS A 86 6.93 24.91 8.43
C LYS A 86 6.33 25.23 7.07
N VAL A 87 6.01 24.18 6.29
CA VAL A 87 5.37 24.33 4.98
C VAL A 87 3.89 24.70 5.15
N SER A 88 3.37 25.64 4.34
CA SER A 88 1.95 26.00 4.35
C SER A 88 1.05 24.84 3.87
N HIS A 89 -0.21 24.84 4.32
CA HIS A 89 -1.17 23.79 3.94
C HIS A 89 -1.34 23.66 2.42
N SER A 90 -1.46 24.79 1.71
CA SER A 90 -1.54 24.81 0.24
C SER A 90 -0.33 24.15 -0.42
N ARG A 91 0.89 24.53 0.00
CA ARG A 91 2.13 24.00 -0.59
C ARG A 91 2.39 22.53 -0.25
N LYS A 92 1.87 22.05 0.89
CA LYS A 92 1.82 20.62 1.22
C LYS A 92 0.84 19.88 0.31
N ASN A 93 -0.37 20.42 0.14
CA ASN A 93 -1.42 19.79 -0.65
C ASN A 93 -1.06 19.70 -2.14
N MET A 94 -0.51 20.77 -2.72
CA MET A 94 -0.03 20.78 -4.12
C MET A 94 1.05 19.71 -4.37
N ARG A 95 1.94 19.47 -3.40
CA ARG A 95 2.95 18.40 -3.50
C ARG A 95 2.35 17.00 -3.38
N ALA A 96 1.26 16.85 -2.63
CA ALA A 96 0.57 15.57 -2.44
C ALA A 96 -0.39 15.23 -3.61
N ALA A 97 -0.90 16.23 -4.33
CA ALA A 97 -1.88 16.06 -5.40
C ALA A 97 -1.42 15.08 -6.51
N ASN A 98 -0.12 15.03 -6.80
CA ASN A 98 0.43 14.14 -7.82
C ASN A 98 0.57 12.67 -7.37
N LYS A 99 0.25 12.36 -6.11
CA LYS A 99 0.38 11.02 -5.51
C LYS A 99 -0.97 10.29 -5.40
N GLY A 100 -1.87 10.54 -6.35
CA GLY A 100 -3.17 9.84 -6.43
C GLY A 100 -3.02 8.37 -6.82
N LEU A 101 -3.98 7.53 -6.41
CA LEU A 101 -4.06 6.14 -6.87
C LEU A 101 -4.37 6.11 -8.36
N LYS A 102 -3.49 5.46 -9.14
CA LYS A 102 -3.71 5.26 -10.58
C LYS A 102 -4.71 4.13 -10.80
N ASN A 103 -5.65 4.35 -11.71
CA ASN A 103 -6.60 3.31 -12.13
C ASN A 103 -5.86 2.15 -12.80
N LYS A 104 -6.22 0.92 -12.44
CA LYS A 104 -5.65 -0.30 -13.03
C LYS A 104 -6.47 -0.70 -14.24
N THR A 105 -5.88 -0.61 -15.44
CA THR A 105 -6.50 -1.05 -16.71
C THR A 105 -6.22 -2.53 -17.03
N ASN A 106 -5.28 -3.15 -16.31
CA ASN A 106 -4.80 -4.52 -16.56
C ASN A 106 -5.69 -5.59 -15.90
N LEU A 107 -6.99 -5.52 -16.13
CA LEU A 107 -7.98 -6.47 -15.62
C LEU A 107 -8.54 -7.31 -16.78
N SER A 108 -8.52 -8.62 -16.62
CA SER A 108 -9.05 -9.59 -17.58
C SER A 108 -9.90 -10.64 -16.86
N LEU A 109 -10.85 -11.26 -17.57
CA LEU A 109 -11.65 -12.35 -16.99
C LEU A 109 -10.83 -13.64 -16.97
N CYS A 110 -11.01 -14.44 -15.91
CA CYS A 110 -10.40 -15.75 -15.81
C CYS A 110 -11.12 -16.76 -16.74
N PRO A 111 -10.40 -17.54 -17.56
CA PRO A 111 -11.03 -18.51 -18.47
C PRO A 111 -11.69 -19.69 -17.75
N ALA A 112 -11.29 -20.01 -16.51
CA ALA A 112 -11.82 -21.16 -15.78
C ALA A 112 -13.05 -20.82 -14.94
N CYS A 113 -13.03 -19.70 -14.22
CA CYS A 113 -14.08 -19.35 -13.24
C CYS A 113 -14.82 -18.03 -13.56
N GLY A 114 -14.45 -17.30 -14.61
CA GLY A 114 -15.08 -16.03 -15.00
C GLY A 114 -14.78 -14.84 -14.08
N SER A 115 -14.14 -15.03 -12.92
CA SER A 115 -13.79 -13.93 -12.02
C SER A 115 -12.71 -13.01 -12.61
N ILE A 116 -12.74 -11.74 -12.21
CA ILE A 116 -11.78 -10.73 -12.68
C ILE A 116 -10.41 -11.00 -12.05
N LYS A 117 -9.37 -11.05 -12.87
CA LYS A 117 -7.97 -11.22 -12.47
C LYS A 117 -7.08 -10.16 -13.12
N LEU A 118 -5.86 -10.00 -12.61
CA LEU A 118 -4.86 -9.18 -13.26
C LEU A 118 -4.27 -9.89 -14.50
N THR A 119 -3.96 -9.11 -15.53
CA THR A 119 -3.25 -9.59 -16.72
C THR A 119 -1.85 -10.07 -16.32
N HIS A 120 -1.41 -11.24 -16.81
CA HIS A 120 -0.18 -11.97 -16.40
C HIS A 120 -0.15 -12.55 -14.98
N HIS A 121 -1.24 -12.46 -14.23
CA HIS A 121 -1.36 -13.14 -12.93
C HIS A 121 -2.28 -14.35 -13.00
N VAL A 122 -1.97 -15.35 -12.18
CA VAL A 122 -2.85 -16.49 -11.91
C VAL A 122 -4.07 -16.01 -11.12
N CYS A 123 -5.23 -16.58 -11.41
CA CYS A 123 -6.46 -16.22 -10.72
C CYS A 123 -6.41 -16.66 -9.25
N PRO A 124 -6.63 -15.75 -8.27
CA PRO A 124 -6.50 -16.08 -6.85
C PRO A 124 -7.55 -17.10 -6.40
N THR A 125 -8.75 -17.07 -6.97
CA THR A 125 -9.83 -18.00 -6.64
C THR A 125 -9.52 -19.42 -7.11
N CYS A 126 -9.16 -19.59 -8.39
CA CYS A 126 -8.74 -20.89 -8.93
C CYS A 126 -7.53 -21.45 -8.19
N TYR A 127 -6.51 -20.62 -7.95
CA TYR A 127 -5.30 -21.04 -7.25
C TYR A 127 -5.60 -21.53 -5.83
N SER A 128 -6.46 -20.81 -5.08
CA SER A 128 -6.86 -21.23 -3.74
C SER A 128 -7.59 -22.57 -3.75
N GLN A 129 -8.49 -22.80 -4.70
CA GLN A 129 -9.21 -24.07 -4.77
C GLN A 129 -8.30 -25.24 -5.17
N ILE A 130 -7.44 -25.05 -6.17
CA ILE A 130 -6.51 -26.09 -6.64
C ILE A 130 -5.51 -26.45 -5.52
N SER A 131 -4.93 -25.45 -4.86
CA SER A 131 -3.98 -25.68 -3.77
C SER A 131 -4.63 -26.35 -2.56
N ARG A 132 -5.89 -26.06 -2.24
CA ARG A 132 -6.63 -26.77 -1.19
C ARG A 132 -6.86 -28.24 -1.54
N ARG A 133 -7.30 -28.53 -2.77
CA ARG A 133 -7.49 -29.90 -3.26
C ARG A 133 -6.19 -30.70 -3.19
N TRP A 134 -5.07 -30.17 -3.70
CA TRP A 134 -3.78 -30.85 -3.61
C TRP A 134 -3.33 -31.15 -2.18
N LYS A 135 -3.63 -30.26 -1.22
CA LYS A 135 -3.34 -30.48 0.20
C LYS A 135 -4.26 -31.52 0.83
N GLU A 136 -5.52 -31.58 0.42
CA GLU A 136 -6.46 -32.62 0.83
C GLU A 136 -6.02 -33.99 0.31
N ASP A 137 -5.69 -34.08 -0.97
CA ASP A 137 -5.18 -35.31 -1.59
C ASP A 137 -3.89 -35.78 -0.90
N ALA A 138 -2.96 -34.89 -0.59
CA ALA A 138 -1.74 -35.22 0.14
C ALA A 138 -2.01 -35.70 1.58
N ARG A 139 -3.03 -35.17 2.26
CA ARG A 139 -3.45 -35.65 3.60
C ARG A 139 -4.13 -37.02 3.52
N ASN A 140 -4.98 -37.22 2.51
CA ASN A 140 -5.70 -38.46 2.30
C ASN A 140 -4.77 -39.61 1.86
N GLN A 141 -3.70 -39.28 1.14
CA GLN A 141 -2.63 -40.22 0.77
C GLN A 141 -1.70 -40.59 1.93
N LEU A 142 -1.77 -39.87 3.07
CA LEU A 142 -1.05 -40.28 4.27
C LEU A 142 -1.80 -41.48 4.87
N PRO A 143 -1.30 -42.71 4.69
CA PRO A 143 -2.07 -43.88 5.06
C PRO A 143 -2.17 -43.92 6.59
N SER A 144 -3.31 -44.42 7.08
CA SER A 144 -3.64 -44.64 8.50
C SER A 144 -2.74 -45.66 9.22
N THR A 145 -1.48 -45.82 8.80
CA THR A 145 -0.55 -46.87 9.23
C THR A 145 0.08 -46.64 10.61
N LEU A 146 -0.26 -45.56 11.32
CA LEU A 146 0.24 -45.30 12.69
C LEU A 146 -0.73 -45.73 13.81
N HIS A 147 -1.82 -46.43 13.51
CA HIS A 147 -2.75 -46.96 14.53
C HIS A 147 -3.01 -48.47 14.33
N SER A 148 -1.96 -49.29 14.32
CA SER A 148 -2.05 -50.70 14.73
C SER A 148 -0.66 -51.33 14.74
N HIS A 149 0.02 -51.26 15.88
CA HIS A 149 0.92 -52.34 16.26
C HIS A 149 0.61 -52.71 17.71
N PRO A 150 0.27 -53.98 18.00
CA PRO A 150 -0.09 -54.45 19.34
C PRO A 150 1.06 -54.33 20.34
#